data_AF-X1UG57-F1
#
_entry.id   AF-X1UG57-F1
#
_cell.length_a   1.000
_cell.length_b   1.000
_cell.length_c   1.000
_cell.angle_alpha   90.00
_cell.angle_beta   90.00
_cell.angle_gamma   90.00
#
_symmetry.space_group_name_H-M   'P 1'
#
loop_
_entity.id
_entity.type
_entity.pdbx_description
1 polymer ?
#
loop_
_entity_poly.entity_id
_entity_poly.type
_entity_poly.pdbx_seq_one_letter_code
_entity_poly.pdbx_strand_id
1 'polypeptide(L)'
;MKIIIIIIIVVVILLAYLGTSAYFAAIVMKIPRISLHDSPASVGLNYEDVSFPSRADNITLSGWYIPGGGENTIIMVSGSVQNRIESDIGVLKMSRDLVGRGFNILLFDLRGRGESEGKGLMMTHADRDIGGAVDYI
;
A
#
# COMPACT_ATOMS: atom_id res chain seq x y z
N MET A 1 10.71 34.84 -41.24
CA MET A 1 10.58 33.39 -41.52
C MET A 1 11.48 32.53 -40.63
N LYS A 2 12.81 32.75 -40.58
CA LYS A 2 13.74 31.94 -39.73
C LYS A 2 13.41 31.97 -38.22
N ILE A 3 13.10 33.13 -37.65
CA ILE A 3 12.75 33.28 -36.22
C ILE A 3 11.48 32.50 -35.87
N ILE A 4 10.45 32.56 -36.71
CA ILE A 4 9.19 31.82 -36.50
C ILE A 4 9.44 30.32 -36.51
N ILE A 5 10.26 29.82 -37.45
CA ILE A 5 10.64 28.40 -37.51
C ILE A 5 11.39 27.97 -36.24
N ILE A 6 12.33 28.80 -35.74
CA ILE A 6 13.05 28.51 -34.49
C ILE A 6 12.08 28.43 -33.30
N ILE A 7 11.15 29.38 -33.19
CA ILE A 7 10.13 29.38 -32.12
C ILE A 7 9.29 28.10 -32.18
N ILE A 8 8.82 27.70 -33.36
CA ILE A 8 8.03 26.46 -33.53
C ILE A 8 8.85 25.24 -33.07
N ILE A 9 10.11 25.13 -33.47
CA ILE A 9 10.98 24.01 -33.06
C ILE A 9 11.15 23.98 -31.55
N VAL A 10 11.41 25.13 -30.91
CA VAL A 10 11.55 25.22 -29.46
C VAL A 10 10.26 24.81 -28.75
N VAL A 11 9.10 25.27 -29.22
CA VAL A 11 7.80 24.88 -28.66
C VAL A 11 7.57 23.38 -28.79
N VAL A 12 7.87 22.78 -29.95
CA VAL A 12 7.73 21.33 -30.16
C VAL A 12 8.64 20.54 -29.22
N ILE A 13 9.90 20.95 -29.04
CA ILE A 13 10.83 20.30 -28.12
C ILE A 13 10.34 20.41 -26.67
N LEU A 14 9.86 21.59 -26.25
CA LEU A 14 9.31 21.79 -24.91
C LEU A 14 8.08 20.91 -24.66
N LEU A 15 7.15 20.84 -25.63
CA LEU A 15 5.98 19.98 -25.52
C LEU A 15 6.38 18.50 -25.46
N ALA A 16 7.36 18.07 -26.25
CA ALA A 16 7.88 16.70 -26.18
C ALA A 16 8.52 16.39 -24.82
N TYR A 17 9.32 17.31 -24.27
CA TYR A 17 9.92 17.17 -22.95
C TYR A 17 8.86 17.09 -21.84
N LEU A 18 7.87 17.99 -21.84
CA LEU A 18 6.80 17.97 -20.84
C LEU A 18 5.94 16.71 -20.97
N GLY A 19 5.62 16.30 -22.19
CA GLY A 19 4.84 15.08 -22.45
C GLY A 19 5.56 13.83 -21.97
N THR A 20 6.85 13.67 -22.29
CA THR A 20 7.65 12.52 -21.82
C THR A 20 7.84 12.56 -20.31
N SER A 21 8.12 13.72 -19.72
CA SER A 21 8.25 13.86 -18.27
C SER A 21 6.97 13.47 -17.53
N ALA A 22 5.81 13.97 -17.96
CA ALA A 22 4.51 13.62 -17.38
C ALA A 22 4.19 12.12 -17.55
N TYR A 23 4.51 11.55 -18.70
CA TYR A 23 4.33 10.12 -18.97
C TYR A 23 5.17 9.25 -18.04
N PHE A 24 6.47 9.55 -17.89
CA PHE A 24 7.35 8.83 -16.97
C PHE A 24 6.91 8.98 -15.52
N ALA A 25 6.51 10.19 -15.11
CA ALA A 25 5.98 10.42 -13.77
C ALA A 25 4.73 9.55 -13.49
N ALA A 26 3.80 9.47 -14.44
CA ALA A 26 2.61 8.65 -14.30
C ALA A 26 2.91 7.15 -14.17
N ILE A 27 3.94 6.66 -14.87
CA ILE A 27 4.38 5.26 -14.75
C ILE A 27 4.99 5.00 -13.38
N VAL A 28 5.93 5.84 -12.95
CA VAL A 28 6.68 5.65 -11.70
C VAL A 28 5.76 5.76 -10.48
N MET A 29 4.76 6.64 -10.53
CA MET A 29 3.82 6.85 -9.42
C MET A 29 2.82 5.69 -9.24
N LYS A 30 2.64 4.84 -10.25
CA LYS A 30 1.69 3.73 -10.18
C LYS A 30 2.31 2.53 -9.46
N ILE A 31 1.65 2.06 -8.42
CA ILE A 31 2.06 0.86 -7.68
C ILE A 31 1.40 -0.37 -8.33
N PRO A 32 2.19 -1.38 -8.76
CA PRO A 32 1.64 -2.63 -9.24
C PRO A 32 1.03 -3.44 -8.08
N ARG A 33 -0.04 -4.18 -8.36
CA ARG A 33 -0.63 -5.09 -7.37
C ARG A 33 0.14 -6.41 -7.36
N ILE A 34 0.67 -6.77 -6.19
CA ILE A 34 1.43 -8.00 -5.95
C ILE A 34 0.51 -8.96 -5.20
N SER A 35 0.34 -10.19 -5.73
CA SER A 35 -0.47 -11.23 -5.10
C SER A 35 0.14 -11.72 -3.79
N LEU A 36 -0.73 -12.15 -2.87
CA LEU A 36 -0.31 -12.83 -1.65
C LEU A 36 0.23 -14.22 -1.99
N HIS A 37 1.39 -14.57 -1.43
CA HIS A 37 2.05 -15.87 -1.64
C HIS A 37 2.35 -16.61 -0.33
N ASP A 38 1.91 -16.04 0.79
CA ASP A 38 2.14 -16.54 2.13
C ASP A 38 0.98 -16.08 3.04
N SER A 39 0.91 -16.61 4.25
CA SER A 39 -0.08 -16.20 5.27
C SER A 39 0.48 -16.39 6.68
N PRO A 40 -0.16 -15.84 7.73
CA PRO A 40 0.30 -16.02 9.10
C PRO A 40 0.40 -17.48 9.54
N ALA A 41 -0.35 -18.40 8.91
CA ALA A 41 -0.27 -19.82 9.19
C ALA A 41 1.12 -20.42 8.91
N SER A 42 1.90 -19.88 7.96
CA SER A 42 3.24 -20.40 7.64
C SER A 42 4.26 -20.21 8.76
N VAL A 43 3.99 -19.26 9.65
CA VAL A 43 4.78 -19.01 10.86
C VAL A 43 4.08 -19.52 12.13
N GLY A 44 3.03 -20.33 11.97
CA GLY A 44 2.30 -20.99 13.06
C GLY A 44 1.29 -20.10 13.79
N LEU A 45 0.81 -19.03 13.16
CA LEU A 45 -0.17 -18.13 13.75
C LEU A 45 -1.60 -18.47 13.30
N ASN A 46 -2.53 -18.42 14.24
CA ASN A 46 -3.96 -18.34 13.94
C ASN A 46 -4.29 -16.89 13.56
N TYR A 47 -5.16 -16.71 12.58
CA TYR A 47 -5.55 -15.39 12.10
C TYR A 47 -6.96 -15.42 11.53
N GLU A 48 -7.55 -14.24 11.42
CA GLU A 48 -8.85 -14.01 10.79
C GLU A 48 -8.66 -13.15 9.55
N ASP A 49 -9.26 -13.53 8.43
CA ASP A 49 -9.37 -12.65 7.26
C ASP A 49 -10.40 -11.56 7.57
N VAL A 50 -9.97 -10.31 7.47
CA VAL A 50 -10.79 -9.15 7.84
C VAL A 50 -10.88 -8.16 6.68
N SER A 51 -11.99 -7.44 6.61
CA SER A 51 -12.17 -6.34 5.67
C SER A 51 -12.87 -5.17 6.33
N PHE A 52 -12.44 -3.96 6.00
CA PHE A 52 -12.96 -2.72 6.59
C PHE A 52 -12.84 -1.55 5.61
N PRO A 53 -13.71 -0.53 5.69
CA PRO A 53 -13.64 0.63 4.82
C PRO A 53 -12.49 1.59 5.23
N SER A 54 -11.83 2.20 4.25
CA SER A 54 -10.99 3.38 4.48
C SER A 54 -11.83 4.57 4.96
N ARG A 55 -11.20 5.45 5.74
CA ARG A 55 -11.87 6.64 6.25
C ARG A 55 -12.23 7.60 5.12
N ALA A 56 -13.42 8.19 5.19
CA ALA A 56 -13.97 9.20 4.27
C ALA A 56 -14.32 8.73 2.85
N ASP A 57 -13.54 7.84 2.24
CA ASP A 57 -13.79 7.38 0.85
C ASP A 57 -14.21 5.90 0.71
N ASN A 58 -14.33 5.17 1.83
CA ASN A 58 -14.95 3.84 1.91
C ASN A 58 -14.40 2.80 0.91
N ILE A 59 -13.12 2.87 0.58
CA ILE A 59 -12.43 1.80 -0.16
C ILE A 59 -12.34 0.58 0.74
N THR A 60 -12.75 -0.59 0.26
CA THR A 60 -12.64 -1.82 1.06
C THR A 60 -11.18 -2.23 1.14
N LEU A 61 -10.66 -2.25 2.36
CA LEU A 61 -9.30 -2.70 2.68
C LEU A 61 -9.35 -4.11 3.24
N SER A 62 -8.38 -4.92 2.82
CA SER A 62 -8.28 -6.33 3.17
C SER A 62 -7.08 -6.56 4.08
N GLY A 63 -7.28 -7.34 5.15
CA GLY A 63 -6.26 -7.58 6.17
C GLY A 63 -6.35 -8.95 6.84
N TRP A 64 -5.43 -9.16 7.78
CA TRP A 64 -5.42 -10.24 8.74
C TRP A 64 -5.40 -9.67 10.15
N TYR A 65 -6.34 -10.10 10.97
CA TYR A 65 -6.27 -9.88 12.41
C TYR A 65 -5.70 -11.13 13.08
N ILE A 66 -4.69 -10.93 13.92
CA ILE A 66 -3.94 -12.00 14.58
C ILE A 66 -4.03 -11.78 16.09
N PRO A 67 -4.83 -12.58 16.81
CA PRO A 67 -5.00 -12.41 18.24
C PRO A 67 -3.75 -12.85 19.01
N GLY A 68 -3.21 -11.95 19.85
CA GLY A 68 -2.13 -12.24 20.79
C GLY A 68 -2.59 -12.44 22.23
N GLY A 69 -3.86 -12.16 22.52
CA GLY A 69 -4.48 -12.42 23.82
C GLY A 69 -4.31 -11.31 24.87
N GLY A 70 -3.62 -10.21 24.54
CA GLY A 70 -3.60 -9.00 25.33
C GLY A 70 -4.58 -7.93 24.83
N GLU A 71 -4.56 -6.76 25.47
CA GLU A 71 -5.47 -5.64 25.17
C GLU A 71 -4.95 -4.69 24.09
N ASN A 72 -3.65 -4.74 23.79
CA ASN A 72 -3.00 -3.80 22.87
C ASN A 72 -2.87 -4.40 21.46
N THR A 73 -3.26 -3.62 20.45
CA THR A 73 -3.13 -3.99 19.04
C THR A 73 -2.07 -3.15 18.35
N ILE A 74 -1.19 -3.80 17.58
CA ILE A 74 -0.22 -3.15 16.70
C ILE A 74 -0.74 -3.25 15.27
N ILE A 75 -0.94 -2.09 14.64
CA ILE A 75 -1.28 -1.99 13.22
C ILE A 75 0.02 -1.92 12.43
N MET A 76 0.24 -2.89 11.55
CA MET A 76 1.42 -2.95 10.68
C MET A 76 1.07 -2.41 9.29
N VAL A 77 1.77 -1.36 8.89
CA VAL A 77 1.57 -0.68 7.60
C VAL A 77 2.75 -1.02 6.68
N SER A 78 2.44 -1.62 5.52
CA SER A 78 3.46 -1.99 4.54
C SER A 78 4.11 -0.79 3.86
N GLY A 79 5.42 -0.89 3.62
CA GLY A 79 6.22 0.12 2.94
C GLY A 79 6.21 0.01 1.41
N SER A 80 6.83 0.98 0.75
CA SER A 80 7.21 0.93 -0.67
C SER A 80 6.07 0.49 -1.62
N VAL A 81 6.24 -0.57 -2.40
CA VAL A 81 5.28 -1.16 -3.35
C VAL A 81 4.67 -2.48 -2.86
N GLN A 82 5.00 -2.89 -1.63
CA GLN A 82 4.70 -4.23 -1.10
C GLN A 82 3.28 -4.32 -0.51
N ASN A 83 2.80 -5.55 -0.32
CA ASN A 83 1.54 -5.86 0.38
C ASN A 83 1.82 -6.26 1.85
N ARG A 84 0.79 -6.66 2.59
CA ARG A 84 0.85 -7.01 4.02
C ARG A 84 1.87 -8.11 4.41
N ILE A 85 2.41 -8.87 3.45
CA ILE A 85 3.43 -9.90 3.72
C ILE A 85 4.83 -9.29 3.89
N GLU A 86 5.14 -8.24 3.11
CA GLU A 86 6.45 -7.57 2.99
C GLU A 86 7.64 -8.46 3.44
N SER A 87 7.88 -9.52 2.66
CA SER A 87 8.78 -10.61 3.05
C SER A 87 10.24 -10.18 3.20
N ASP A 88 10.65 -9.14 2.47
CA ASP A 88 12.02 -8.57 2.52
C ASP A 88 12.45 -8.14 3.93
N ILE A 89 11.49 -7.76 4.79
CA ILE A 89 11.75 -7.37 6.19
C ILE A 89 11.19 -8.37 7.20
N GLY A 90 10.61 -9.49 6.74
CA GLY A 90 10.16 -10.59 7.60
C GLY A 90 8.95 -10.28 8.48
N VAL A 91 7.97 -9.50 7.98
CA VAL A 91 6.79 -9.05 8.73
C VAL A 91 6.04 -10.18 9.44
N LEU A 92 5.86 -11.34 8.79
CA LEU A 92 5.16 -12.48 9.41
C LEU A 92 5.92 -13.03 10.64
N LYS A 93 7.25 -13.16 10.55
CA LYS A 93 8.07 -13.61 11.69
C LYS A 93 8.05 -12.59 12.83
N MET A 94 8.10 -11.31 12.50
CA MET A 94 7.96 -10.22 13.48
C MET A 94 6.59 -10.25 14.17
N SER A 95 5.52 -10.47 13.40
CA SER A 95 4.16 -10.62 13.92
C SER A 95 4.09 -11.78 14.90
N ARG A 96 4.70 -12.92 14.58
CA ARG A 96 4.76 -14.08 15.49
C ARG A 96 5.44 -13.74 16.81
N ASP A 97 6.59 -13.06 16.75
CA ASP A 97 7.36 -12.71 17.95
C ASP A 97 6.62 -11.69 18.84
N LEU A 98 5.81 -10.79 18.25
CA LEU A 98 4.98 -9.83 18.97
C LEU A 98 3.71 -10.46 19.55
N VAL A 99 3.07 -11.37 18.80
CA VAL A 99 1.95 -12.20 19.29
C VAL A 99 2.39 -13.02 20.50
N GLY A 100 3.59 -13.60 20.45
CA GLY A 100 4.18 -14.31 21.60
C GLY A 100 4.41 -13.45 22.84
N ARG A 101 4.33 -12.12 22.71
CA ARG A 101 4.41 -11.14 23.81
C ARG A 101 3.05 -10.58 24.23
N GLY A 102 1.95 -11.09 23.67
CA GLY A 102 0.59 -10.69 24.01
C GLY A 102 0.01 -9.57 23.14
N PHE A 103 0.70 -9.10 22.10
CA PHE A 103 0.16 -8.08 21.21
C PHE A 103 -0.77 -8.70 20.16
N ASN A 104 -1.94 -8.13 19.97
CA ASN A 104 -2.74 -8.41 18.78
C ASN A 104 -2.11 -7.68 17.59
N ILE A 105 -2.16 -8.26 16.39
CA ILE A 105 -1.60 -7.65 15.19
C ILE A 105 -2.70 -7.47 14.16
N LEU A 106 -2.80 -6.27 13.59
CA LEU A 106 -3.55 -6.02 12.37
C LEU A 106 -2.56 -5.79 11.22
N LEU A 107 -2.51 -6.73 10.29
CA LEU A 107 -1.80 -6.61 9.02
C LEU A 107 -2.82 -6.27 7.94
N PHE A 108 -2.60 -5.24 7.13
CA PHE A 108 -3.52 -4.94 6.04
C PHE A 108 -2.81 -4.41 4.81
N ASP A 109 -3.47 -4.57 3.66
CA ASP A 109 -3.00 -3.99 2.41
C ASP A 109 -3.50 -2.54 2.30
N LEU A 110 -2.60 -1.59 2.06
CA LEU A 110 -3.00 -0.25 1.61
C LEU A 110 -3.80 -0.34 0.31
N ARG A 111 -4.60 0.69 0.00
CA ARG A 111 -5.44 0.71 -1.20
C ARG A 111 -4.65 0.37 -2.47
N GLY A 112 -5.23 -0.48 -3.32
CA GLY A 112 -4.64 -0.92 -4.58
C GLY A 112 -3.47 -1.89 -4.44
N ARG A 113 -3.19 -2.40 -3.25
CA ARG A 113 -2.18 -3.43 -2.98
C ARG A 113 -2.84 -4.73 -2.54
N GLY A 114 -2.12 -5.84 -2.73
CA GLY A 114 -2.61 -7.20 -2.42
C GLY A 114 -4.07 -7.36 -2.81
N GLU A 115 -4.92 -7.63 -1.82
CA GLU A 115 -6.36 -7.87 -2.00
C GLU A 115 -7.24 -6.67 -1.59
N SER A 116 -6.66 -5.50 -1.28
CA SER A 116 -7.43 -4.26 -1.03
C SER A 116 -7.92 -3.66 -2.34
N GLU A 117 -9.12 -3.07 -2.34
CA GLU A 117 -9.71 -2.39 -3.48
C GLU A 117 -8.94 -1.12 -3.90
N GLY A 118 -9.39 -0.48 -4.98
CA GLY A 118 -8.82 0.78 -5.46
C GLY A 118 -7.59 0.63 -6.35
N LYS A 119 -6.87 1.74 -6.57
CA LYS A 119 -5.67 1.83 -7.42
C LYS A 119 -4.48 2.27 -6.59
N GLY A 120 -3.37 1.57 -6.73
CA GLY A 120 -2.13 1.88 -6.02
C GLY A 120 -1.45 3.09 -6.64
N LEU A 121 -1.36 4.18 -5.88
CA LEU A 121 -0.63 5.39 -6.25
C LEU A 121 0.27 5.80 -5.10
N MET A 122 1.55 6.05 -5.40
CA MET A 122 2.54 6.47 -4.42
C MET A 122 2.10 7.74 -3.70
N MET A 123 2.34 7.80 -2.39
CA MET A 123 2.15 8.99 -1.55
C MET A 123 0.73 9.58 -1.57
N THR A 124 -0.31 8.75 -1.73
CA THR A 124 -1.71 9.22 -1.67
C THR A 124 -2.53 8.44 -0.65
N HIS A 125 -3.39 9.16 0.09
CA HIS A 125 -4.49 8.62 0.91
C HIS A 125 -4.13 7.59 1.99
N ALA A 126 -2.85 7.42 2.33
CA ALA A 126 -2.41 6.51 3.38
C ALA A 126 -3.00 6.89 4.74
N ASP A 127 -3.21 8.19 4.98
CA ASP A 127 -3.90 8.72 6.16
C ASP A 127 -5.33 8.17 6.31
N ARG A 128 -6.05 8.02 5.20
CA ARG A 128 -7.42 7.47 5.17
C ARG A 128 -7.43 5.98 5.39
N ASP A 129 -6.46 5.28 4.81
CA ASP A 129 -6.35 3.83 4.94
C ASP A 129 -5.96 3.43 6.36
N ILE A 130 -4.94 4.10 6.91
CA ILE A 130 -4.53 3.94 8.31
C ILE A 130 -5.67 4.37 9.24
N GLY A 131 -6.37 5.46 8.91
CA GLY A 131 -7.55 5.88 9.65
C GLY A 131 -8.64 4.82 9.72
N GLY A 132 -8.94 4.16 8.60
CA GLY A 132 -9.90 3.04 8.56
C GLY A 132 -9.43 1.84 9.39
N ALA A 133 -8.13 1.53 9.37
CA ALA A 133 -7.56 0.47 10.20
C ALA A 133 -7.64 0.78 11.70
N VAL A 134 -7.48 2.06 12.08
CA VAL A 134 -7.68 2.52 13.46
C VAL A 134 -9.14 2.46 13.87
N ASP A 135 -10.08 2.82 12.99
CA ASP A 135 -11.51 2.77 13.27
C ASP A 135 -12.05 1.33 13.36
N TYR A 136 -11.34 0.36 12.76
CA TYR A 136 -11.69 -1.05 12.78
C TYR A 136 -11.36 -1.75 14.11
N ILE A 137 -10.31 -1.31 14.80
CA ILE A 137 -9.84 -1.87 16.08
C ILE A 137 -10.55 -1.20 17.25
#